data_AF-A0A402CQ77-F1
#
_entry.id   AF-A0A402CQ77-F1
#
_cell.length_a   1.000
_cell.length_b   1.000
_cell.length_c   1.000
_cell.angle_alpha   90.00
_cell.angle_beta   90.00
_cell.angle_gamma   90.00
#
_symmetry.space_group_name_H-M   'P 1'
#
loop_
_entity.id
_entity.type
_entity.pdbx_description
1 polymer ?
#
loop_
_entity_poly.entity_id
_entity_poly.type
_entity_poly.pdbx_seq_one_letter_code
_entity_poly.pdbx_strand_id
1 'polypeptide(L)'
;MKLPLFSRGMLALAALLSFALTLGCPQGARAAYTALYGSDGNDFYQFTGSSAVSGLKSSGWNGLILFALSVKSNGDITYSGNTLVTGGSYVGASNWGANVTALKTPPTTVYRYEVCIGGWGDASFTNIKNLIASQGTGSGSILYRNFQALKNAVPGIDAINYDDEQTYDVGSATSFGQMVNALGYKVSLAPYTNQSYWVQVKHNLGGGCDIVYLQCYSGGAGNDPGNWNSAFGNGFHVMGGIESNNHSSTPFFNWAVGNGMTGGFYWPDVAWGPGSNWGVSEILNGIGIPNSGGHMFQLGNLNSGLVLNAATSSNGNPATGDHINQWTSVNDNQIWTLTCTDLNSNFWANHWTLTYYTGSTEALSTTTQAQGGAYQLYPWYNGNSQKFTLTPSSSWPGYYSVTFLDGFAMDDQWGNTGVGTPVQEWTPNSSNAQLWQLRFNPQTGY
;
A
#
# COMPACT_ATOMS: atom_id res chain seq x y z
N MET A 1 -17.20 -56.94 51.43
CA MET A 1 -18.34 -56.83 50.50
C MET A 1 -17.94 -55.82 49.42
N LYS A 2 -17.77 -56.29 48.18
CA LYS A 2 -17.39 -55.49 47.00
C LYS A 2 -18.64 -54.89 46.35
N LEU A 3 -18.55 -53.64 45.84
CA LEU A 3 -19.22 -53.06 44.64
C LEU A 3 -19.05 -51.51 44.66
N PRO A 4 -19.02 -50.79 43.52
CA PRO A 4 -18.02 -50.86 42.44
C PRO A 4 -17.48 -49.48 41.96
N LEU A 5 -16.40 -49.52 41.15
CA LEU A 5 -15.95 -48.46 40.24
C LEU A 5 -16.94 -48.27 39.08
N PHE A 6 -17.39 -47.04 38.82
CA PHE A 6 -17.79 -46.46 37.52
C PHE A 6 -17.95 -44.94 37.76
N SER A 7 -17.45 -43.98 37.00
CA SER A 7 -16.51 -43.93 35.89
C SER A 7 -16.01 -42.48 35.81
N ARG A 8 -14.70 -42.29 35.76
CA ARG A 8 -14.01 -41.00 35.56
C ARG A 8 -14.17 -40.49 34.10
N GLY A 9 -15.42 -40.39 33.62
CA GLY A 9 -15.74 -40.17 32.21
C GLY A 9 -16.33 -38.81 31.84
N MET A 10 -16.66 -37.93 32.79
CA MET A 10 -17.42 -36.71 32.50
C MET A 10 -16.72 -35.38 32.87
N LEU A 11 -15.46 -35.41 33.30
CA LEU A 11 -14.69 -34.19 33.62
C LEU A 11 -13.50 -33.93 32.67
N ALA A 12 -13.22 -34.84 31.74
CA ALA A 12 -12.19 -34.64 30.71
C ALA A 12 -12.75 -34.13 29.36
N LEU A 13 -14.07 -34.06 29.18
CA LEU A 13 -14.67 -33.59 27.92
C LEU A 13 -14.92 -32.07 27.88
N ALA A 14 -14.93 -31.39 29.03
CA ALA A 14 -15.12 -29.93 29.10
C ALA A 14 -13.80 -29.15 29.06
N ALA A 15 -12.66 -29.78 29.38
CA ALA A 15 -11.35 -29.12 29.36
C ALA A 15 -10.57 -29.33 28.05
N LEU A 16 -10.99 -30.27 27.20
CA LEU A 16 -10.42 -30.51 25.86
C LEU A 16 -11.17 -29.76 24.74
N LEU A 17 -12.34 -29.18 25.03
CA LEU A 17 -13.08 -28.34 24.08
C LEU A 17 -12.71 -26.84 24.13
N SER A 18 -11.92 -26.42 25.12
CA SER A 18 -11.51 -25.01 25.28
C SER A 18 -10.08 -24.71 24.80
N PHE A 19 -9.37 -25.72 24.28
CA PHE A 19 -7.98 -25.60 23.83
C PHE A 19 -7.79 -25.89 22.32
N ALA A 20 -8.88 -25.79 21.54
CA ALA A 20 -8.88 -26.05 20.09
C ALA A 20 -9.61 -24.97 19.27
N LEU A 21 -9.76 -23.74 19.80
CA LEU A 21 -10.30 -22.59 19.06
C LEU A 21 -9.36 -21.38 18.98
N THR A 22 -8.08 -21.54 19.36
CA THR A 22 -7.00 -20.75 18.76
C THR A 22 -6.47 -21.50 17.54
N LEU A 23 -7.37 -21.96 16.66
CA LEU A 23 -7.02 -22.00 15.25
C LEU A 23 -6.66 -20.56 14.93
N GLY A 24 -5.41 -20.35 14.50
CA GLY A 24 -4.88 -19.04 14.20
C GLY A 24 -5.95 -18.24 13.50
N CYS A 25 -6.35 -17.11 14.10
CA CYS A 25 -6.88 -16.02 13.33
C CYS A 25 -5.91 -15.94 12.14
N PRO A 26 -6.35 -16.20 10.89
CA PRO A 26 -5.49 -15.96 9.75
C PRO A 26 -5.01 -14.55 9.99
N GLN A 27 -3.69 -14.40 10.18
CA GLN A 27 -3.07 -13.13 10.50
C GLN A 27 -3.59 -12.18 9.44
N GLY A 28 -4.60 -11.39 9.81
CA GLY A 28 -5.53 -10.85 8.82
C GLY A 28 -4.71 -10.13 7.80
N ALA A 29 -4.85 -10.50 6.52
CA ALA A 29 -4.17 -9.82 5.42
C ALA A 29 -4.29 -8.32 5.74
N ARG A 30 -3.17 -7.67 6.04
CA ARG A 30 -3.22 -6.28 6.48
C ARG A 30 -3.79 -5.53 5.28
N ALA A 31 -5.01 -5.03 5.41
CA ALA A 31 -5.71 -4.36 4.33
C ALA A 31 -4.80 -3.30 3.73
N ALA A 32 -4.86 -3.16 2.40
CA ALA A 32 -4.09 -2.17 1.67
C ALA A 32 -4.07 -0.82 2.35
N TYR A 33 -2.89 -0.19 2.41
CA TYR A 33 -2.74 1.07 3.11
C TYR A 33 -3.14 2.23 2.20
N THR A 34 -4.10 3.03 2.64
CA THR A 34 -4.59 4.21 1.92
C THR A 34 -4.50 5.39 2.89
N ALA A 35 -3.68 6.37 2.53
CA ALA A 35 -3.48 7.55 3.34
C ALA A 35 -3.78 8.86 2.62
N LEU A 36 -4.23 9.86 3.39
CA LEU A 36 -4.54 11.19 2.88
C LEU A 36 -3.91 12.25 3.78
N TYR A 37 -3.18 13.19 3.18
CA TYR A 37 -2.70 14.40 3.83
C TYR A 37 -3.76 15.50 3.73
N GLY A 38 -4.14 16.08 4.87
CA GLY A 38 -5.05 17.22 4.94
C GLY A 38 -4.27 18.51 5.08
N SER A 39 -4.26 19.36 4.03
CA SER A 39 -3.49 20.63 4.04
C SER A 39 -4.35 21.89 4.09
N ASP A 40 -5.63 21.80 3.74
CA ASP A 40 -6.50 22.97 3.59
C ASP A 40 -7.36 23.18 4.86
N GLY A 41 -7.73 24.43 5.17
CA GLY A 41 -8.94 24.71 5.96
C GLY A 41 -9.12 24.16 7.39
N ASN A 42 -8.07 23.71 8.10
CA ASN A 42 -8.16 22.93 9.37
C ASN A 42 -8.61 21.47 9.19
N ASP A 43 -8.45 20.92 8.00
CA ASP A 43 -8.77 19.53 7.73
C ASP A 43 -7.96 18.61 8.63
N PHE A 44 -8.65 17.61 9.17
CA PHE A 44 -8.15 16.68 10.18
C PHE A 44 -7.77 17.29 11.54
N TYR A 45 -8.04 18.58 11.80
CA TYR A 45 -7.90 19.19 13.13
C TYR A 45 -9.28 19.42 13.78
N GLN A 46 -10.14 20.24 13.15
CA GLN A 46 -11.47 20.52 13.69
C GLN A 46 -12.55 19.54 13.22
N PHE A 47 -12.27 18.78 12.14
CA PHE A 47 -13.17 17.79 11.55
C PHE A 47 -14.54 18.36 11.18
N THR A 48 -14.53 19.46 10.42
CA THR A 48 -15.74 20.17 9.97
C THR A 48 -15.88 20.10 8.45
N GLY A 49 -17.11 20.25 7.93
CA GLY A 49 -17.33 20.26 6.48
C GLY A 49 -16.81 18.99 5.78
N SER A 50 -15.91 19.18 4.81
CA SER A 50 -15.19 18.12 4.10
C SER A 50 -14.15 17.37 4.94
N SER A 51 -14.11 17.54 6.26
CA SER A 51 -13.36 16.61 7.13
C SER A 51 -14.22 16.11 8.29
N ALA A 52 -15.55 16.18 8.15
CA ALA A 52 -16.47 15.66 9.16
C ALA A 52 -16.18 14.19 9.49
N VAL A 53 -16.11 13.89 10.79
CA VAL A 53 -15.79 12.54 11.31
C VAL A 53 -16.62 11.45 10.63
N SER A 54 -17.92 11.66 10.44
CA SER A 54 -18.81 10.69 9.81
C SER A 54 -18.41 10.36 8.36
N GLY A 55 -18.02 11.37 7.58
CA GLY A 55 -17.61 11.18 6.19
C GLY A 55 -16.28 10.44 6.08
N LEU A 56 -15.33 10.72 6.97
CA LEU A 56 -14.05 10.03 7.02
C LEU A 56 -14.19 8.57 7.42
N LYS A 57 -15.06 8.26 8.40
CA LYS A 57 -15.33 6.88 8.82
C LYS A 57 -15.87 6.00 7.68
N SER A 58 -16.62 6.59 6.74
CA SER A 58 -17.19 5.90 5.57
C SER A 58 -16.34 6.02 4.30
N SER A 59 -15.23 6.75 4.33
CA SER A 59 -14.44 7.08 3.13
C SER A 59 -13.62 5.92 2.57
N GLY A 60 -13.30 4.93 3.41
CA GLY A 60 -12.35 3.86 3.08
C GLY A 60 -10.89 4.20 3.34
N TRP A 61 -10.57 5.45 3.71
CA TRP A 61 -9.22 5.81 4.18
C TRP A 61 -8.88 5.06 5.46
N ASN A 62 -7.61 4.70 5.62
CA ASN A 62 -7.15 4.05 6.85
C ASN A 62 -6.02 4.76 7.58
N GLY A 63 -5.29 5.66 6.90
CA GLY A 63 -4.38 6.64 7.47
C GLY A 63 -4.80 8.08 7.15
N LEU A 64 -4.81 8.97 8.14
CA LEU A 64 -5.00 10.40 7.94
C LEU A 64 -3.83 11.17 8.55
N ILE A 65 -3.31 12.17 7.84
CA ILE A 65 -2.17 12.97 8.28
C ILE A 65 -2.56 14.45 8.29
N LEU A 66 -2.56 15.07 9.47
CA LEU A 66 -2.75 16.52 9.62
C LEU A 66 -1.49 17.26 9.16
N PHE A 67 -1.57 18.05 8.09
CA PHE A 67 -0.46 18.79 7.51
C PHE A 67 -0.66 20.32 7.66
N ALA A 68 0.28 21.09 8.22
CA ALA A 68 1.37 20.67 9.09
C ALA A 68 1.44 21.59 10.31
N LEU A 69 1.93 21.05 11.44
CA LEU A 69 2.26 21.83 12.61
C LEU A 69 3.68 22.40 12.51
N SER A 70 3.90 23.52 13.17
CA SER A 70 5.24 24.06 13.39
C SER A 70 5.67 23.91 14.85
N VAL A 71 6.94 23.62 15.08
CA VAL A 71 7.64 23.84 16.35
C VAL A 71 8.36 25.18 16.29
N LYS A 72 7.98 26.12 17.16
CA LYS A 72 8.60 27.45 17.24
C LYS A 72 9.90 27.41 18.05
N SER A 73 10.68 28.48 17.99
CA SER A 73 11.99 28.58 18.65
C SER A 73 11.92 28.48 20.18
N ASN A 74 10.80 28.83 20.79
CA ASN A 74 10.52 28.65 22.21
C ASN A 74 9.98 27.25 22.56
N GLY A 75 9.78 26.37 21.56
CA GLY A 75 9.23 25.03 21.70
C GLY A 75 7.73 24.93 21.50
N ASP A 76 7.00 26.03 21.39
CA ASP A 76 5.54 26.01 21.18
C ASP A 76 5.18 25.24 19.91
N ILE A 77 4.08 24.49 19.98
CA ILE A 77 3.53 23.76 18.84
C ILE A 77 2.35 24.56 18.31
N THR A 78 2.39 24.94 17.03
CA THR A 78 1.36 25.76 16.38
C THR A 78 0.77 25.08 15.16
N TYR A 79 -0.48 25.40 14.83
CA TYR A 79 -1.13 25.00 13.58
C TYR A 79 -1.92 26.18 13.02
N SER A 80 -1.74 26.48 11.73
CA SER A 80 -2.38 27.62 11.04
C SER A 80 -2.27 28.95 11.81
N GLY A 81 -1.08 29.21 12.39
CA GLY A 81 -0.78 30.41 13.18
C GLY A 81 -1.28 30.40 14.63
N ASN A 82 -2.09 29.41 15.03
CA ASN A 82 -2.61 29.29 16.40
C ASN A 82 -1.73 28.38 17.25
N THR A 83 -1.46 28.76 18.49
CA THR A 83 -0.75 27.92 19.46
C THR A 83 -1.66 26.79 19.94
N LEU A 84 -1.18 25.55 19.81
CA LEU A 84 -1.85 24.34 20.31
C LEU A 84 -1.27 23.88 21.65
N VAL A 85 0.04 24.05 21.82
CA VAL A 85 0.74 23.67 23.05
C VAL A 85 1.79 24.71 23.39
N THR A 86 1.82 25.14 24.65
CA THR A 86 2.83 26.06 25.18
C THR A 86 3.19 25.72 26.61
N GLY A 87 4.47 25.83 26.96
CA GLY A 87 4.95 25.67 28.34
C GLY A 87 4.64 24.33 29.00
N GLY A 88 4.38 23.26 28.24
CA GLY A 88 3.95 21.95 28.74
C GLY A 88 2.43 21.81 28.93
N SER A 89 1.64 22.72 28.37
CA SER A 89 0.16 22.72 28.48
C SER A 89 -0.48 22.77 27.10
N TYR A 90 -1.47 21.91 26.87
CA TYR A 90 -2.32 21.97 25.69
C TYR A 90 -3.34 23.11 25.84
N VAL A 91 -3.41 23.97 24.82
CA VAL A 91 -4.30 25.14 24.74
C VAL A 91 -5.10 25.18 23.42
N GLY A 92 -4.98 24.13 22.59
CA GLY A 92 -5.73 23.97 21.36
C GLY A 92 -7.21 23.67 21.59
N ALA A 93 -7.92 23.35 20.50
CA ALA A 93 -9.35 23.08 20.52
C ALA A 93 -9.67 21.87 21.41
N SER A 94 -10.59 22.04 22.36
CA SER A 94 -10.92 21.02 23.37
C SER A 94 -11.59 19.77 22.78
N ASN A 95 -12.19 19.89 21.59
CA ASN A 95 -12.85 18.79 20.90
C ASN A 95 -11.90 17.91 20.06
N TRP A 96 -10.65 18.32 19.83
CA TRP A 96 -9.74 17.59 18.92
C TRP A 96 -9.53 16.13 19.35
N GLY A 97 -9.18 15.89 20.62
CA GLY A 97 -8.99 14.55 21.17
C GLY A 97 -10.24 13.66 21.07
N ALA A 98 -11.43 14.24 21.33
CA ALA A 98 -12.70 13.53 21.23
C ALA A 98 -13.03 13.17 19.77
N ASN A 99 -12.77 14.07 18.81
CA ASN A 99 -12.99 13.83 17.40
C ASN A 99 -12.08 12.71 16.85
N VAL A 100 -10.79 12.72 17.19
CA VAL A 100 -9.84 11.64 16.81
C VAL A 100 -10.26 10.30 17.43
N THR A 101 -10.77 10.30 18.67
CA THR A 101 -11.31 9.10 19.31
C THR A 101 -12.56 8.58 18.57
N ALA A 102 -13.49 9.47 18.21
CA ALA A 102 -14.72 9.12 17.49
C ALA A 102 -14.43 8.59 16.07
N LEU A 103 -13.43 9.17 15.39
CA LEU A 103 -12.93 8.75 14.08
C LEU A 103 -12.45 7.31 14.07
N LYS A 104 -11.74 6.88 15.13
CA LYS A 104 -11.18 5.53 15.27
C LYS A 104 -12.14 4.53 15.92
N THR A 105 -13.29 4.97 16.39
CA THR A 105 -14.32 4.09 16.97
C THR A 105 -15.12 3.39 15.86
N PRO A 106 -15.23 2.05 15.83
CA PRO A 106 -16.02 1.35 14.83
C PRO A 106 -17.51 1.78 14.77
N PRO A 107 -18.17 1.67 13.61
CA PRO A 107 -17.63 1.26 12.32
C PRO A 107 -16.75 2.35 11.69
N THR A 108 -15.56 1.98 11.22
CA THR A 108 -14.60 2.87 10.54
C THR A 108 -13.52 2.02 9.87
N THR A 109 -12.94 2.52 8.78
CA THR A 109 -11.70 1.99 8.21
C THR A 109 -10.46 2.71 8.74
N VAL A 110 -10.65 3.87 9.37
CA VAL A 110 -9.56 4.71 9.89
C VAL A 110 -9.02 4.10 11.18
N TYR A 111 -7.80 3.58 11.11
CA TYR A 111 -7.09 3.06 12.28
C TYR A 111 -5.82 3.86 12.61
N ARG A 112 -5.39 4.74 11.70
CA ARG A 112 -4.17 5.53 11.86
C ARG A 112 -4.43 7.02 11.66
N TYR A 113 -3.97 7.82 12.62
CA TYR A 113 -4.02 9.27 12.61
C TYR A 113 -2.65 9.82 13.01
N GLU A 114 -2.08 10.67 12.16
CA GLU A 114 -0.76 11.26 12.36
C GLU A 114 -0.83 12.78 12.31
N VAL A 115 0.20 13.41 12.88
CA VAL A 115 0.42 14.84 12.76
C VAL A 115 1.77 15.10 12.11
N CYS A 116 1.79 15.87 11.02
CA CYS A 116 3.01 16.25 10.33
C CYS A 116 3.63 17.49 10.97
N ILE A 117 4.97 17.49 11.06
CA ILE A 117 5.77 18.64 11.47
C ILE A 117 6.68 19.02 10.31
N GLY A 118 6.75 20.31 10.00
CA GLY A 118 7.66 20.86 9.00
C GLY A 118 6.95 21.27 7.72
N GLY A 119 7.56 20.94 6.59
CA GLY A 119 7.19 21.38 5.25
C GLY A 119 8.13 22.43 4.68
N TRP A 120 8.00 22.66 3.37
CA TRP A 120 8.77 23.66 2.64
C TRP A 120 8.67 25.05 3.31
N GLY A 121 9.81 25.67 3.60
CA GLY A 121 9.91 26.98 4.24
C GLY A 121 9.66 27.01 5.76
N ASP A 122 9.27 25.91 6.40
CA ASP A 122 9.05 25.86 7.85
C ASP A 122 10.36 25.63 8.63
N ALA A 123 10.50 26.28 9.79
CA ALA A 123 11.73 26.28 10.59
C ALA A 123 11.76 25.19 11.69
N SER A 124 10.78 24.27 11.74
CA SER A 124 10.59 23.33 12.85
C SER A 124 11.82 22.50 13.15
N PHE A 125 12.42 21.86 12.16
CA PHE A 125 13.58 20.98 12.39
C PHE A 125 14.82 21.77 12.81
N THR A 126 14.98 23.00 12.34
CA THR A 126 16.02 23.92 12.84
C THR A 126 15.77 24.26 14.32
N ASN A 127 14.52 24.57 14.69
CA ASN A 127 14.17 24.88 16.08
C ASN A 127 14.32 23.65 16.98
N ILE A 128 13.88 22.48 16.54
CA ILE A 128 14.03 21.20 17.25
C ILE A 128 15.51 20.92 17.51
N LYS A 129 16.37 21.06 16.49
CA LYS A 129 17.82 20.92 16.63
C LYS A 129 18.38 21.85 17.71
N ASN A 130 18.03 23.13 17.67
CA ASN A 130 18.51 24.12 18.64
C ASN A 130 18.00 23.86 20.06
N LEU A 131 16.75 23.41 20.20
CA LEU A 131 16.15 23.06 21.48
C LEU A 131 16.76 21.79 22.08
N ILE A 132 17.06 20.78 21.26
CA ILE A 132 17.78 19.58 21.71
C ILE A 132 19.20 19.94 22.13
N ALA A 133 19.90 20.77 21.36
CA ALA A 133 21.25 21.21 21.71
C ALA A 133 21.28 21.99 23.04
N SER A 134 20.23 22.77 23.35
CA SER A 134 20.17 23.59 24.56
C SER A 134 19.59 22.90 25.79
N GLN A 135 18.65 21.96 25.62
CA GLN A 135 17.86 21.39 26.72
C GLN A 135 17.87 19.85 26.75
N GLY A 136 18.38 19.20 25.70
CA GLY A 136 18.25 17.76 25.50
C GLY A 136 16.80 17.31 25.27
N THR A 137 16.57 16.01 25.43
CA THR A 137 15.27 15.34 25.20
C THR A 137 14.65 14.76 26.47
N GLY A 138 15.25 15.01 27.64
CA GLY A 138 14.74 14.54 28.92
C GLY A 138 13.42 15.21 29.33
N SER A 139 12.77 14.69 30.37
CA SER A 139 11.43 15.14 30.79
C SER A 139 11.33 16.61 31.23
N GLY A 140 12.47 17.26 31.50
CA GLY A 140 12.54 18.70 31.77
C GLY A 140 12.58 19.59 30.53
N SER A 141 12.90 19.05 29.35
CA SER A 141 13.01 19.86 28.12
C SER A 141 11.64 20.33 27.64
N ILE A 142 11.61 21.49 26.97
CA ILE A 142 10.35 22.04 26.47
C ILE A 142 9.73 21.15 25.40
N LEU A 143 10.55 20.51 24.56
CA LEU A 143 10.10 19.56 23.56
C LEU A 143 9.38 18.38 24.23
N TYR A 144 9.99 17.74 25.22
CA TYR A 144 9.36 16.61 25.90
C TYR A 144 8.02 17.02 26.52
N ARG A 145 7.99 18.12 27.28
CA ARG A 145 6.79 18.58 27.97
C ARG A 145 5.67 18.94 26.98
N ASN A 146 5.99 19.59 25.87
CA ASN A 146 4.99 19.97 24.88
C ASN A 146 4.43 18.74 24.13
N PHE A 147 5.27 17.81 23.70
CA PHE A 147 4.78 16.58 23.06
C PHE A 147 4.03 15.66 24.04
N GLN A 148 4.41 15.63 25.32
CA GLN A 148 3.64 14.92 26.33
C GLN A 148 2.26 15.54 26.53
N ALA A 149 2.17 16.87 26.61
CA ALA A 149 0.90 17.58 26.72
C ALA A 149 -0.01 17.33 25.50
N LEU A 150 0.56 17.32 24.30
CA LEU A 150 -0.14 16.96 23.07
C LEU A 150 -0.68 15.52 23.13
N LYS A 151 0.14 14.55 23.55
CA LYS A 151 -0.25 13.14 23.65
C LYS A 151 -1.39 12.95 24.64
N ASN A 152 -1.33 13.64 25.77
CA ASN A 152 -2.37 13.57 26.79
C ASN A 152 -3.69 14.18 26.32
N ALA A 153 -3.64 15.29 25.57
CA ALA A 153 -4.84 15.95 25.05
C ALA A 153 -5.47 15.19 23.87
N VAL A 154 -4.64 14.55 23.03
CA VAL A 154 -5.07 13.84 21.82
C VAL A 154 -4.41 12.45 21.78
N PRO A 155 -4.83 11.52 22.66
CA PRO A 155 -4.18 10.22 22.82
C PRO A 155 -4.20 9.36 21.55
N GLY A 156 -5.16 9.63 20.66
CA GLY A 156 -5.35 8.95 19.39
C GLY A 156 -4.34 9.29 18.29
N ILE A 157 -3.41 10.25 18.50
CA ILE A 157 -2.28 10.48 17.58
C ILE A 157 -1.32 9.30 17.66
N ASP A 158 -1.19 8.58 16.55
CA ASP A 158 -0.37 7.38 16.44
C ASP A 158 1.08 7.71 16.12
N ALA A 159 1.35 8.70 15.28
CA ALA A 159 2.70 9.06 14.86
C ALA A 159 2.92 10.56 14.67
N ILE A 160 4.19 10.96 14.78
CA ILE A 160 4.69 12.24 14.32
C ILE A 160 5.32 12.03 12.94
N ASN A 161 4.75 12.65 11.91
CA ASN A 161 5.27 12.61 10.55
C ASN A 161 6.31 13.71 10.34
N TYR A 162 7.48 13.34 9.82
CA TYR A 162 8.60 14.26 9.63
C TYR A 162 8.64 14.72 8.19
N ASP A 163 8.42 16.02 7.99
CA ASP A 163 8.62 16.69 6.71
C ASP A 163 9.76 17.72 6.83
N ASP A 164 10.96 17.22 7.11
CA ASP A 164 12.19 18.01 7.17
C ASP A 164 12.74 18.26 5.77
N GLU A 165 12.38 19.39 5.19
CA GLU A 165 12.79 19.76 3.84
C GLU A 165 14.02 20.67 3.78
N GLN A 166 14.66 20.95 4.93
CA GLN A 166 15.69 21.99 5.03
C GLN A 166 16.87 21.64 5.93
N THR A 167 16.62 21.14 7.15
CA THR A 167 17.65 21.04 8.18
C THR A 167 18.52 19.80 8.00
N TYR A 168 17.91 18.65 7.68
CA TYR A 168 18.57 17.38 7.36
C TYR A 168 19.67 16.96 8.37
N ASP A 169 19.45 17.21 9.66
CA ASP A 169 20.40 16.89 10.71
C ASP A 169 20.05 15.55 11.39
N VAL A 170 20.76 14.48 11.00
CA VAL A 170 20.46 13.11 11.44
C VAL A 170 20.41 12.99 12.98
N GLY A 171 21.34 13.65 13.68
CA GLY A 171 21.49 13.52 15.14
C GLY A 171 20.29 14.08 15.89
N SER A 172 19.86 15.30 15.56
CA SER A 172 18.69 15.93 16.18
C SER A 172 17.39 15.25 15.78
N ALA A 173 17.21 14.86 14.50
CA ALA A 173 16.02 14.13 14.05
C ALA A 173 15.90 12.76 14.74
N THR A 174 17.02 12.04 14.88
CA THR A 174 17.07 10.77 15.64
C THR A 174 16.71 10.98 17.11
N SER A 175 17.31 11.98 17.76
CA SER A 175 17.07 12.26 19.18
C SER A 175 15.61 12.66 19.43
N PHE A 176 15.04 13.48 18.55
CA PHE A 176 13.63 13.85 18.58
C PHE A 176 12.73 12.62 18.40
N GLY A 177 13.05 11.74 17.45
CA GLY A 177 12.29 10.52 17.18
C GLY A 177 12.29 9.56 18.36
N GLN A 178 13.44 9.36 19.00
CA GLN A 178 13.55 8.55 20.21
C GLN A 178 12.73 9.13 21.37
N MET A 179 12.71 10.46 21.52
CA MET A 179 11.92 11.15 22.54
C MET A 179 10.41 10.93 22.33
N VAL A 180 9.90 11.15 21.12
CA VAL A 180 8.46 10.96 20.87
C VAL A 180 8.06 9.48 20.90
N ASN A 181 8.97 8.57 20.52
CA ASN A 181 8.76 7.13 20.70
C ASN A 181 8.60 6.75 22.18
N ALA A 182 9.40 7.33 23.07
CA ALA A 182 9.28 7.11 24.52
C ALA A 182 7.97 7.66 25.10
N LEU A 183 7.36 8.67 24.47
CA LEU A 183 6.04 9.20 24.81
C LEU A 183 4.87 8.36 24.22
N GLY A 184 5.18 7.30 23.47
CA GLY A 184 4.17 6.41 22.89
C GLY A 184 3.64 6.86 21.53
N TYR A 185 4.35 7.75 20.83
CA TYR A 185 4.16 7.96 19.40
C TYR A 185 4.99 6.94 18.60
N LYS A 186 4.64 6.76 17.34
CA LYS A 186 5.55 6.32 16.29
C LYS A 186 6.16 7.53 15.57
N VAL A 187 7.13 7.26 14.72
CA VAL A 187 7.62 8.23 13.72
C VAL A 187 7.28 7.72 12.32
N SER A 188 6.87 8.62 11.44
CA SER A 188 6.85 8.37 10.00
C SER A 188 7.65 9.47 9.29
N LEU A 189 8.10 9.21 8.07
CA LEU A 189 8.95 10.13 7.31
C LEU A 189 8.24 10.53 6.02
N ALA A 190 8.40 11.76 5.56
CA ALA A 190 7.86 12.26 4.30
C ALA A 190 8.97 12.76 3.35
N PRO A 191 9.89 11.87 2.90
CA PRO A 191 11.04 12.31 2.12
C PRO A 191 10.65 12.88 0.75
N TYR A 192 11.29 14.01 0.39
CA TYR A 192 11.31 14.53 -0.98
C TYR A 192 12.72 14.50 -1.61
N THR A 193 13.81 14.73 -0.84
CA THR A 193 15.23 14.60 -1.27
C THR A 193 16.12 13.98 -0.19
N ASN A 194 17.46 14.09 -0.30
CA ASN A 194 18.44 13.74 0.74
C ASN A 194 18.29 12.30 1.26
N GLN A 195 18.29 11.33 0.34
CA GLN A 195 18.01 9.92 0.63
C GLN A 195 18.87 9.34 1.77
N SER A 196 20.16 9.69 1.84
CA SER A 196 21.05 9.21 2.89
C SER A 196 20.63 9.69 4.29
N TYR A 197 20.14 10.92 4.44
CA TYR A 197 19.60 11.43 5.70
C TYR A 197 18.42 10.58 6.17
N TRP A 198 17.43 10.35 5.31
CA TRP A 198 16.21 9.62 5.68
C TRP A 198 16.48 8.15 5.98
N VAL A 199 17.34 7.49 5.19
CA VAL A 199 17.78 6.12 5.45
C VAL A 199 18.45 6.03 6.82
N GLN A 200 19.34 6.97 7.16
CA GLN A 200 20.02 6.97 8.45
C GLN A 200 19.07 7.23 9.62
N VAL A 201 18.14 8.17 9.49
CA VAL A 201 17.12 8.43 10.52
C VAL A 201 16.22 7.20 10.73
N LYS A 202 15.72 6.59 9.64
CA LYS A 202 14.91 5.35 9.72
C LYS A 202 15.68 4.21 10.38
N HIS A 203 16.96 4.05 10.04
CA HIS A 203 17.83 3.04 10.62
C HIS A 203 17.99 3.25 12.13
N ASN A 204 18.34 4.46 12.55
CA ASN A 204 18.57 4.79 13.96
C ASN A 204 17.30 4.64 14.83
N LEU A 205 16.12 4.88 14.25
CA LEU A 205 14.84 4.75 14.94
C LEU A 205 14.30 3.31 14.97
N GLY A 206 14.85 2.40 14.15
CA GLY A 206 14.42 1.00 14.09
C GLY A 206 12.90 0.84 13.92
N GLY A 207 12.28 -0.01 14.75
CA GLY A 207 10.83 -0.22 14.77
C GLY A 207 10.01 0.94 15.38
N GLY A 208 10.67 1.99 15.87
CA GLY A 208 10.03 3.24 16.28
C GLY A 208 9.56 4.08 15.09
N CYS A 209 10.20 3.91 13.92
CA CYS A 209 9.74 4.48 12.67
C CYS A 209 9.18 3.39 11.75
N ASP A 210 7.93 3.49 11.32
CA ASP A 210 7.20 2.37 10.70
C ASP A 210 6.66 2.64 9.28
N ILE A 211 6.49 3.91 8.87
CA ILE A 211 6.03 4.28 7.53
C ILE A 211 6.91 5.37 6.94
N VAL A 212 7.19 5.26 5.64
CA VAL A 212 7.84 6.31 4.84
C VAL A 212 6.90 6.68 3.69
N TYR A 213 6.39 7.90 3.71
CA TYR A 213 5.52 8.51 2.72
C TYR A 213 6.38 9.22 1.67
N LEU A 214 6.82 8.49 0.64
CA LEU A 214 7.69 9.05 -0.39
C LEU A 214 6.92 9.99 -1.30
N GLN A 215 7.32 11.27 -1.33
CA GLN A 215 6.73 12.27 -2.20
C GLN A 215 7.10 11.96 -3.67
N CYS A 216 6.16 11.43 -4.46
CA CYS A 216 6.37 11.09 -5.88
C CYS A 216 5.58 12.02 -6.83
N TYR A 217 4.99 13.09 -6.30
CA TYR A 217 4.22 14.08 -7.04
C TYR A 217 5.07 15.23 -7.58
N SER A 218 4.44 16.17 -8.30
CA SER A 218 5.07 17.40 -8.77
C SER A 218 5.62 18.20 -7.56
N GLY A 219 6.95 18.26 -7.43
CA GLY A 219 7.65 18.77 -6.24
C GLY A 219 8.53 17.72 -5.55
N GLY A 220 8.19 16.44 -5.67
CA GLY A 220 8.92 15.30 -5.11
C GLY A 220 10.18 14.88 -5.88
N ALA A 221 10.85 15.81 -6.57
CA ALA A 221 12.16 15.62 -7.22
C ALA A 221 12.31 14.39 -8.16
N GLY A 222 11.23 13.89 -8.75
CA GLY A 222 11.27 12.70 -9.62
C GLY A 222 11.53 11.39 -8.88
N ASN A 223 11.15 11.31 -7.60
CA ASN A 223 11.31 10.13 -6.78
C ASN A 223 10.65 8.89 -7.37
N ASP A 224 11.37 7.76 -7.28
CA ASP A 224 10.90 6.44 -7.67
C ASP A 224 10.92 5.50 -6.45
N PRO A 225 9.78 4.89 -6.07
CA PRO A 225 9.73 3.97 -4.93
C PRO A 225 10.72 2.80 -4.98
N GLY A 226 11.05 2.28 -6.17
CA GLY A 226 12.00 1.16 -6.32
C GLY A 226 13.42 1.54 -5.90
N ASN A 227 13.88 2.72 -6.31
CA ASN A 227 15.16 3.28 -5.90
C ASN A 227 15.23 3.49 -4.38
N TRP A 228 14.15 3.98 -3.76
CA TRP A 228 14.10 4.20 -2.32
C TRP A 228 14.00 2.90 -1.53
N ASN A 229 13.20 1.92 -1.98
CA ASN A 229 13.13 0.59 -1.37
C ASN A 229 14.52 -0.07 -1.35
N SER A 230 15.25 0.04 -2.46
CA SER A 230 16.63 -0.46 -2.56
C SER A 230 17.57 0.23 -1.56
N ALA A 231 17.43 1.54 -1.38
CA ALA A 231 18.25 2.31 -0.45
C ALA A 231 17.96 2.00 1.04
N PHE A 232 16.69 1.78 1.41
CA PHE A 232 16.34 1.33 2.75
C PHE A 232 16.74 -0.12 3.01
N GLY A 233 16.69 -0.97 1.98
CA GLY A 233 17.05 -2.39 2.05
C GLY A 233 16.13 -3.22 2.95
N ASN A 234 16.55 -4.47 3.23
CA ASN A 234 15.86 -5.40 4.14
C ASN A 234 14.36 -5.63 3.85
N GLY A 235 13.96 -5.52 2.58
CA GLY A 235 12.55 -5.68 2.17
C GLY A 235 11.63 -4.58 2.70
N PHE A 236 12.17 -3.42 3.08
CA PHE A 236 11.35 -2.26 3.45
C PHE A 236 10.75 -1.61 2.20
N HIS A 237 9.45 -1.33 2.26
CA HIS A 237 8.70 -0.72 1.16
C HIS A 237 8.16 0.64 1.60
N VAL A 238 8.49 1.68 0.84
CA VAL A 238 7.90 3.01 1.00
C VAL A 238 6.46 3.04 0.48
N MET A 239 5.69 4.00 0.97
CA MET A 239 4.38 4.36 0.42
C MET A 239 4.60 5.55 -0.51
N GLY A 240 4.60 5.32 -1.82
CA GLY A 240 4.61 6.40 -2.82
C GLY A 240 3.31 7.21 -2.79
N GLY A 241 3.43 8.52 -3.03
CA GLY A 241 2.29 9.44 -3.06
C GLY A 241 2.15 10.23 -4.35
N ILE A 242 0.92 10.53 -4.72
CA ILE A 242 0.56 11.31 -5.92
C ILE A 242 -0.17 12.57 -5.49
N GLU A 243 -0.09 13.61 -6.34
CA GLU A 243 -0.80 14.86 -6.12
C GLU A 243 -2.29 14.66 -6.42
N SER A 244 -3.19 15.13 -5.57
CA SER A 244 -4.63 14.91 -5.80
C SER A 244 -5.16 15.59 -7.06
N ASN A 245 -4.60 16.73 -7.48
CA ASN A 245 -4.97 17.40 -8.73
C ASN A 245 -4.52 16.63 -10.00
N ASN A 246 -3.62 15.66 -9.84
CA ASN A 246 -3.07 14.81 -10.90
C ASN A 246 -3.40 13.33 -10.61
N HIS A 247 -4.56 13.08 -10.00
CA HIS A 247 -4.92 11.75 -9.53
C HIS A 247 -4.94 10.69 -10.64
N SER A 248 -4.39 9.53 -10.34
CA SER A 248 -4.30 8.41 -11.27
C SER A 248 -3.98 7.12 -10.50
N SER A 249 -4.60 6.02 -10.91
CA SER A 249 -4.26 4.68 -10.43
C SER A 249 -3.03 4.09 -11.11
N THR A 250 -2.62 4.62 -12.27
CA THR A 250 -1.51 4.09 -13.07
C THR A 250 -0.17 4.07 -12.32
N PRO A 251 0.27 5.13 -11.59
CA PRO A 251 1.53 5.07 -10.87
C PRO A 251 1.49 4.05 -9.73
N PHE A 252 0.38 3.98 -8.98
CA PHE A 252 0.21 2.95 -7.94
C PHE A 252 0.29 1.54 -8.52
N PHE A 253 -0.30 1.30 -9.69
CA PHE A 253 -0.15 0.03 -10.39
C PHE A 253 1.29 -0.28 -10.73
N ASN A 254 1.99 0.64 -11.41
CA ASN A 254 3.38 0.46 -11.79
C ASN A 254 4.28 0.19 -10.58
N TRP A 255 4.04 0.87 -9.46
CA TRP A 255 4.79 0.64 -8.24
C TRP A 255 4.39 -0.65 -7.52
N ALA A 256 3.13 -1.07 -7.59
CA ALA A 256 2.69 -2.33 -7.03
C ALA A 256 3.35 -3.50 -7.78
N VAL A 257 3.20 -3.53 -9.11
CA VAL A 257 3.79 -4.60 -9.92
C VAL A 257 5.30 -4.50 -10.00
N GLY A 258 5.89 -3.30 -10.06
CA GLY A 258 7.34 -3.15 -10.18
C GLY A 258 8.08 -3.32 -8.85
N ASN A 259 7.50 -2.83 -7.76
CA ASN A 259 8.18 -2.66 -6.48
C ASN A 259 7.51 -3.39 -5.31
N GLY A 260 6.42 -4.14 -5.53
CA GLY A 260 5.72 -4.86 -4.47
C GLY A 260 4.95 -3.96 -3.49
N MET A 261 4.63 -2.72 -3.87
CA MET A 261 3.88 -1.81 -3.01
C MET A 261 2.45 -2.29 -2.74
N THR A 262 1.99 -2.13 -1.50
CA THR A 262 0.68 -2.60 -1.01
C THR A 262 -0.24 -1.44 -0.60
N GLY A 263 0.00 -0.25 -1.13
CA GLY A 263 -0.71 0.96 -0.75
C GLY A 263 -0.08 2.22 -1.32
N GLY A 264 -0.58 3.36 -0.85
CA GLY A 264 -0.13 4.67 -1.29
C GLY A 264 -0.82 5.79 -0.53
N PHE A 265 -0.51 7.02 -0.91
CA PHE A 265 -1.16 8.19 -0.34
C PHE A 265 -1.42 9.28 -1.38
N TYR A 266 -2.32 10.18 -1.03
CA TYR A 266 -2.58 11.41 -1.78
C TYR A 266 -2.22 12.65 -0.96
N TRP A 267 -1.67 13.66 -1.63
CA TRP A 267 -1.39 14.99 -1.07
C TRP A 267 -1.76 16.10 -2.07
N PRO A 268 -2.28 17.25 -1.64
CA PRO A 268 -3.10 17.41 -0.44
C PRO A 268 -4.52 16.89 -0.70
N ASP A 269 -5.46 17.06 0.22
CA ASP A 269 -6.87 16.69 0.08
C ASP A 269 -7.67 17.62 -0.84
N VAL A 270 -7.17 17.87 -2.05
CA VAL A 270 -7.87 18.67 -3.05
C VAL A 270 -9.06 17.88 -3.60
N ALA A 271 -10.22 18.54 -3.69
CA ALA A 271 -11.48 17.98 -4.20
C ALA A 271 -12.10 16.86 -3.35
N TRP A 272 -12.01 16.96 -2.02
CA TRP A 272 -12.80 16.12 -1.12
C TRP A 272 -14.18 16.74 -0.82
N GLY A 273 -15.24 16.01 -1.13
CA GLY A 273 -16.59 16.23 -0.61
C GLY A 273 -16.94 15.15 0.43
N PRO A 274 -17.88 15.41 1.36
CA PRO A 274 -18.31 14.43 2.36
C PRO A 274 -18.62 13.05 1.76
N GLY A 275 -17.88 12.02 2.17
CA GLY A 275 -18.07 10.64 1.71
C GLY A 275 -17.35 10.29 0.39
N SER A 276 -16.52 11.20 -0.13
CA SER A 276 -15.66 10.91 -1.28
C SER A 276 -14.65 9.80 -0.98
N ASN A 277 -14.63 8.79 -1.85
CA ASN A 277 -13.73 7.65 -1.79
C ASN A 277 -12.87 7.52 -3.07
N TRP A 278 -12.82 8.55 -3.92
CA TRP A 278 -12.13 8.43 -5.22
C TRP A 278 -10.65 8.10 -5.02
N GLY A 279 -9.95 8.78 -4.10
CA GLY A 279 -8.52 8.56 -3.87
C GLY A 279 -8.23 7.16 -3.31
N VAL A 280 -9.10 6.67 -2.44
CA VAL A 280 -9.07 5.27 -1.96
C VAL A 280 -9.24 4.33 -3.14
N SER A 281 -10.25 4.57 -3.98
CA SER A 281 -10.52 3.74 -5.16
C SER A 281 -9.34 3.72 -6.13
N GLU A 282 -8.69 4.86 -6.41
CA GLU A 282 -7.51 4.92 -7.29
C GLU A 282 -6.33 4.13 -6.71
N ILE A 283 -6.05 4.23 -5.41
CA ILE A 283 -4.98 3.45 -4.78
C ILE A 283 -5.31 1.95 -4.83
N LEU A 284 -6.53 1.57 -4.40
CA LEU A 284 -6.96 0.18 -4.36
C LEU A 284 -6.98 -0.44 -5.75
N ASN A 285 -7.54 0.26 -6.73
CA ASN A 285 -7.48 -0.14 -8.12
C ASN A 285 -6.02 -0.31 -8.54
N GLY A 286 -5.17 0.71 -8.33
CA GLY A 286 -3.73 0.70 -8.58
C GLY A 286 -3.05 -0.59 -8.12
N ILE A 287 -3.17 -0.93 -6.85
CA ILE A 287 -2.55 -2.14 -6.27
C ILE A 287 -3.32 -3.44 -6.54
N GLY A 288 -4.34 -3.39 -7.39
CA GLY A 288 -5.04 -4.53 -7.91
C GLY A 288 -6.21 -5.03 -7.09
N ILE A 289 -6.60 -4.35 -5.99
CA ILE A 289 -7.76 -4.68 -5.17
C ILE A 289 -9.00 -4.04 -5.83
N PRO A 290 -9.87 -4.82 -6.49
CA PRO A 290 -10.96 -4.24 -7.24
C PRO A 290 -12.01 -3.64 -6.29
N ASN A 291 -12.38 -2.39 -6.57
CA ASN A 291 -13.74 -1.93 -6.31
C ASN A 291 -14.44 -1.39 -7.58
N SER A 292 -13.85 -1.49 -8.78
CA SER A 292 -14.51 -1.01 -10.01
C SER A 292 -13.97 -1.49 -11.39
N GLY A 293 -13.38 -2.68 -11.52
CA GLY A 293 -13.18 -3.29 -12.86
C GLY A 293 -11.75 -3.58 -13.35
N GLY A 294 -10.77 -3.70 -12.45
CA GLY A 294 -9.39 -4.13 -12.78
C GLY A 294 -8.64 -3.17 -13.71
N HIS A 295 -7.43 -3.54 -14.12
CA HIS A 295 -6.62 -2.75 -15.06
C HIS A 295 -6.38 -3.50 -16.36
N MET A 296 -6.44 -2.80 -17.49
CA MET A 296 -6.27 -3.37 -18.82
C MET A 296 -4.80 -3.38 -19.27
N PHE A 297 -4.32 -4.51 -19.73
CA PHE A 297 -2.95 -4.70 -20.21
C PHE A 297 -2.89 -5.60 -21.43
N GLN A 298 -1.78 -5.49 -22.15
CA GLN A 298 -1.28 -6.59 -22.96
C GLN A 298 -0.20 -7.33 -22.17
N LEU A 299 -0.17 -8.65 -22.27
CA LEU A 299 0.92 -9.47 -21.72
C LEU A 299 1.94 -9.74 -22.82
N GLY A 300 3.10 -9.07 -22.79
CA GLY A 300 4.16 -9.24 -23.78
C GLY A 300 5.20 -10.27 -23.37
N ASN A 301 5.50 -11.26 -24.20
CA ASN A 301 6.54 -12.25 -23.91
C ASN A 301 7.94 -11.67 -24.18
N LEU A 302 8.91 -11.96 -23.30
CA LEU A 302 10.29 -11.49 -23.43
C LEU A 302 11.02 -12.14 -24.62
N ASN A 303 10.81 -13.44 -24.84
CA ASN A 303 11.50 -14.21 -25.87
C ASN A 303 11.10 -13.77 -27.28
N SER A 304 9.80 -13.60 -27.50
CA SER A 304 9.25 -13.33 -28.84
C SER A 304 8.99 -11.86 -29.11
N GLY A 305 8.78 -11.05 -28.06
CA GLY A 305 8.27 -9.68 -28.18
C GLY A 305 6.77 -9.58 -28.51
N LEU A 306 6.11 -10.70 -28.82
CA LEU A 306 4.68 -10.81 -29.13
C LEU A 306 3.83 -10.70 -27.85
N VAL A 307 2.51 -10.60 -28.02
CA VAL A 307 1.55 -10.43 -26.91
C VAL A 307 0.56 -11.59 -26.83
N LEU A 308 0.11 -11.88 -25.60
CA LEU A 308 -0.91 -12.87 -25.29
C LEU A 308 -2.23 -12.51 -25.99
N ASN A 309 -2.76 -13.47 -26.75
CA ASN A 309 -3.89 -13.29 -27.63
C ASN A 309 -4.99 -14.31 -27.31
N ALA A 310 -6.21 -13.80 -27.15
CA ALA A 310 -7.37 -14.58 -26.73
C ALA A 310 -8.09 -15.29 -27.90
N ALA A 311 -7.77 -14.96 -29.16
CA ALA A 311 -8.42 -15.53 -30.34
C ALA A 311 -7.53 -16.53 -31.09
N THR A 312 -8.15 -17.43 -31.85
CA THR A 312 -7.47 -18.32 -32.80
C THR A 312 -6.83 -17.59 -34.00
N SER A 313 -7.15 -16.31 -34.22
CA SER A 313 -6.51 -15.42 -35.20
C SER A 313 -6.71 -13.94 -34.84
N SER A 314 -5.90 -13.04 -35.40
CA SER A 314 -5.91 -11.59 -35.07
C SER A 314 -7.23 -10.86 -35.28
N ASN A 315 -8.23 -11.44 -35.95
CA ASN A 315 -9.49 -10.76 -36.29
C ASN A 315 -10.73 -11.55 -35.83
N GLY A 316 -10.54 -12.67 -35.13
CA GLY A 316 -11.64 -13.46 -34.58
C GLY A 316 -12.20 -12.82 -33.32
N ASN A 317 -13.53 -12.84 -33.15
CA ASN A 317 -14.16 -12.53 -31.89
C ASN A 317 -13.89 -13.70 -30.92
N PRO A 318 -13.13 -13.49 -29.82
CA PRO A 318 -12.82 -14.57 -28.89
C PRO A 318 -14.09 -15.19 -28.31
N ALA A 319 -14.07 -16.50 -28.07
CA ALA A 319 -15.16 -17.24 -27.47
C ALA A 319 -14.66 -18.26 -26.44
N THR A 320 -15.54 -18.63 -25.50
CA THR A 320 -15.32 -19.76 -24.58
C THR A 320 -14.80 -20.99 -25.31
N GLY A 321 -13.69 -21.53 -24.81
CA GLY A 321 -12.99 -22.70 -25.36
C GLY A 321 -11.89 -22.35 -26.35
N ASP A 322 -11.78 -21.10 -26.81
CA ASP A 322 -10.67 -20.69 -27.67
C ASP A 322 -9.33 -20.85 -26.94
N HIS A 323 -8.38 -21.46 -27.63
CA HIS A 323 -7.02 -21.64 -27.11
C HIS A 323 -6.23 -20.35 -27.18
N ILE A 324 -5.42 -20.13 -26.16
CA ILE A 324 -4.56 -18.94 -26.04
C ILE A 324 -3.26 -19.15 -26.80
N ASN A 325 -2.84 -18.12 -27.52
CA ASN A 325 -1.60 -18.09 -28.28
C ASN A 325 -0.94 -16.70 -28.15
N GLN A 326 0.20 -16.51 -28.82
CA GLN A 326 0.85 -15.20 -28.93
C GLN A 326 0.75 -14.63 -30.34
N TRP A 327 0.64 -13.31 -30.45
CA TRP A 327 0.48 -12.62 -31.73
C TRP A 327 1.15 -11.23 -31.75
N THR A 328 1.37 -10.66 -32.93
CA THR A 328 1.78 -9.26 -33.05
C THR A 328 0.72 -8.35 -32.44
N SER A 329 1.12 -7.32 -31.68
CA SER A 329 0.19 -6.36 -31.11
C SER A 329 -0.59 -5.62 -32.20
N VAL A 330 -1.90 -5.87 -32.32
CA VAL A 330 -2.73 -5.35 -33.42
C VAL A 330 -4.14 -4.92 -33.02
N ASN A 331 -4.76 -5.46 -31.96
CA ASN A 331 -6.19 -5.23 -31.69
C ASN A 331 -6.64 -5.58 -30.26
N ASP A 332 -7.94 -5.40 -29.99
CA ASP A 332 -8.56 -5.53 -28.67
C ASP A 332 -8.58 -6.96 -28.10
N ASN A 333 -8.41 -8.01 -28.94
CA ASN A 333 -8.36 -9.40 -28.48
C ASN A 333 -7.09 -9.77 -27.67
N GLN A 334 -6.21 -8.79 -27.46
CA GLN A 334 -4.97 -8.86 -26.69
C GLN A 334 -5.06 -8.08 -25.38
N ILE A 335 -6.24 -7.51 -25.07
CA ILE A 335 -6.47 -6.70 -23.89
C ILE A 335 -7.02 -7.58 -22.76
N TRP A 336 -6.31 -7.59 -21.65
CA TRP A 336 -6.61 -8.39 -20.48
C TRP A 336 -6.77 -7.53 -19.25
N THR A 337 -7.79 -7.81 -18.45
CA THR A 337 -8.00 -7.13 -17.17
C THR A 337 -7.40 -7.95 -16.04
N LEU A 338 -6.33 -7.45 -15.41
CA LEU A 338 -5.71 -8.07 -14.24
C LEU A 338 -6.49 -7.68 -12.97
N THR A 339 -6.89 -8.68 -12.19
CA THR A 339 -7.65 -8.49 -10.94
C THR A 339 -7.06 -9.32 -9.80
N CYS A 340 -6.78 -8.71 -8.64
CA CYS A 340 -6.45 -9.44 -7.42
C CYS A 340 -7.73 -10.02 -6.84
N THR A 341 -7.75 -11.33 -6.64
CA THR A 341 -8.92 -12.07 -6.11
C THR A 341 -8.71 -12.51 -4.68
N ASP A 342 -7.46 -12.81 -4.30
CA ASP A 342 -7.08 -13.12 -2.93
C ASP A 342 -5.88 -12.24 -2.52
N LEU A 343 -6.14 -11.20 -1.73
CA LEU A 343 -5.12 -10.26 -1.26
C LEU A 343 -4.29 -10.84 -0.12
N ASN A 344 -2.97 -10.66 -0.20
CA ASN A 344 -1.99 -11.04 0.81
C ASN A 344 -1.19 -9.80 1.28
N SER A 345 -0.63 -9.86 2.50
CA SER A 345 0.26 -8.81 3.00
C SER A 345 1.59 -8.74 2.26
N ASN A 346 2.00 -9.84 1.63
CA ASN A 346 3.06 -9.87 0.63
C ASN A 346 2.43 -9.75 -0.76
N PHE A 347 2.66 -8.64 -1.47
CA PHE A 347 2.11 -8.39 -2.80
C PHE A 347 2.33 -9.57 -3.78
N TRP A 348 3.50 -10.21 -3.73
CA TRP A 348 3.87 -11.31 -4.61
C TRP A 348 3.15 -12.63 -4.30
N ALA A 349 2.51 -12.71 -3.14
CA ALA A 349 1.67 -13.83 -2.74
C ALA A 349 0.17 -13.57 -3.01
N ASN A 350 -0.17 -12.45 -3.66
CA ASN A 350 -1.52 -12.21 -4.15
C ASN A 350 -1.89 -13.22 -5.24
N HIS A 351 -3.14 -13.65 -5.24
CA HIS A 351 -3.70 -14.40 -6.37
C HIS A 351 -4.41 -13.47 -7.33
N TRP A 352 -4.07 -13.62 -8.60
CA TRP A 352 -4.50 -12.79 -9.69
C TRP A 352 -5.26 -13.59 -10.73
N THR A 353 -6.10 -12.90 -11.49
CA THR A 353 -6.86 -13.46 -12.61
C THR A 353 -6.80 -12.50 -13.78
N LEU A 354 -6.92 -13.03 -15.01
CA LEU A 354 -7.02 -12.23 -16.24
C LEU A 354 -8.38 -12.48 -16.89
N THR A 355 -9.24 -11.47 -16.94
CA THR A 355 -10.45 -11.51 -17.77
C THR A 355 -10.19 -10.88 -19.13
N TYR A 356 -10.83 -11.39 -20.17
CA TYR A 356 -10.70 -10.81 -21.51
C TYR A 356 -11.43 -9.46 -21.57
N TYR A 357 -10.74 -8.33 -21.64
CA TYR A 357 -11.32 -6.98 -21.49
C TYR A 357 -12.09 -6.74 -20.17
N THR A 358 -12.39 -5.48 -19.85
CA THR A 358 -13.10 -5.09 -18.62
C THR A 358 -14.56 -5.54 -18.66
N GLY A 359 -15.00 -6.29 -17.64
CA GLY A 359 -16.39 -6.71 -17.47
C GLY A 359 -16.80 -7.96 -18.26
N SER A 360 -15.84 -8.63 -18.93
CA SER A 360 -16.10 -9.93 -19.52
C SER A 360 -16.37 -10.99 -18.46
N THR A 361 -17.23 -11.93 -18.85
CA THR A 361 -17.51 -13.14 -18.08
C THR A 361 -16.55 -14.26 -18.42
N GLU A 362 -15.49 -14.02 -19.20
CA GLU A 362 -14.52 -15.02 -19.63
C GLU A 362 -13.12 -14.64 -19.12
N ALA A 363 -12.40 -15.64 -18.62
CA ALA A 363 -11.08 -15.51 -18.05
C ALA A 363 -10.10 -16.53 -18.64
N LEU A 364 -8.82 -16.18 -18.57
CA LEU A 364 -7.72 -17.10 -18.82
C LEU A 364 -7.82 -18.28 -17.86
N SER A 365 -7.88 -19.50 -18.38
CA SER A 365 -7.98 -20.73 -17.59
C SER A 365 -7.04 -21.80 -18.11
N THR A 366 -6.48 -22.61 -17.20
CA THR A 366 -5.86 -23.89 -17.55
C THR A 366 -6.92 -24.90 -18.00
N THR A 367 -6.55 -25.79 -18.92
CA THR A 367 -7.42 -26.85 -19.44
C THR A 367 -7.25 -28.16 -18.68
N THR A 368 -6.01 -28.56 -18.40
CA THR A 368 -5.68 -29.90 -17.88
C THR A 368 -4.87 -29.89 -16.58
N GLN A 369 -4.31 -28.74 -16.17
CA GLN A 369 -3.50 -28.62 -14.94
C GLN A 369 -2.32 -29.60 -14.94
N ALA A 370 -1.67 -29.69 -16.10
CA ALA A 370 -0.61 -30.63 -16.37
C ALA A 370 0.40 -30.01 -17.33
N GLN A 371 1.65 -30.46 -17.25
CA GLN A 371 2.70 -30.00 -18.15
C GLN A 371 2.33 -30.25 -19.62
N GLY A 372 2.44 -29.21 -20.44
CA GLY A 372 2.02 -29.17 -21.84
C GLY A 372 0.53 -28.86 -22.04
N GLY A 373 -0.24 -28.67 -20.96
CA GLY A 373 -1.64 -28.27 -20.99
C GLY A 373 -1.82 -26.92 -21.66
N ALA A 374 -2.87 -26.76 -22.45
CA ALA A 374 -3.17 -25.49 -23.09
C ALA A 374 -3.86 -24.52 -22.10
N TYR A 375 -3.69 -23.23 -22.34
CA TYR A 375 -4.60 -22.23 -21.79
C TYR A 375 -5.76 -21.97 -22.74
N GLN A 376 -6.92 -21.62 -22.19
CA GLN A 376 -8.11 -21.27 -22.94
C GLN A 376 -8.83 -20.05 -22.34
N LEU A 377 -9.71 -19.43 -23.12
CA LEU A 377 -10.79 -18.63 -22.56
C LEU A 377 -11.87 -19.53 -21.97
N TYR A 378 -12.31 -19.25 -20.75
CA TYR A 378 -13.37 -20.00 -20.11
C TYR A 378 -14.23 -19.09 -19.22
N PRO A 379 -15.53 -19.38 -19.01
CA PRO A 379 -16.38 -18.60 -18.13
C PRO A 379 -15.72 -18.39 -16.77
N TRP A 380 -15.75 -17.16 -16.28
CA TRP A 380 -15.23 -16.77 -14.99
C TRP A 380 -16.01 -17.48 -13.89
N TYR A 381 -15.30 -18.22 -13.03
CA TYR A 381 -15.90 -18.91 -11.89
C TYR A 381 -15.04 -18.85 -10.62
N ASN A 382 -13.94 -18.09 -10.64
CA ASN A 382 -13.03 -17.90 -9.49
C ASN A 382 -12.37 -19.20 -8.98
N GLY A 383 -12.17 -20.17 -9.87
CA GLY A 383 -11.49 -21.43 -9.54
C GLY A 383 -9.97 -21.32 -9.61
N ASN A 384 -9.30 -22.29 -9.00
CA ASN A 384 -7.83 -22.36 -9.00
C ASN A 384 -7.22 -22.41 -10.41
N SER A 385 -7.93 -22.94 -11.41
CA SER A 385 -7.48 -22.98 -12.80
C SER A 385 -7.38 -21.61 -13.46
N GLN A 386 -7.97 -20.57 -12.86
CA GLN A 386 -7.99 -19.19 -13.37
C GLN A 386 -7.09 -18.26 -12.55
N LYS A 387 -6.48 -18.78 -11.48
CA LYS A 387 -5.70 -18.01 -10.51
C LYS A 387 -4.22 -18.27 -10.69
N PHE A 388 -3.44 -17.21 -10.56
CA PHE A 388 -1.98 -17.26 -10.64
C PHE A 388 -1.31 -16.25 -9.70
N THR A 389 -0.01 -16.43 -9.50
CA THR A 389 0.88 -15.46 -8.86
C THR A 389 1.77 -14.79 -9.90
N LEU A 390 2.20 -13.57 -9.61
CA LEU A 390 3.23 -12.86 -10.37
C LEU A 390 4.54 -12.92 -9.59
N THR A 391 5.61 -13.40 -10.21
CA THR A 391 6.95 -13.39 -9.61
C THR A 391 7.90 -12.53 -10.46
N PRO A 392 8.51 -11.47 -9.90
CA PRO A 392 9.38 -10.59 -10.68
C PRO A 392 10.68 -11.29 -11.05
N SER A 393 11.17 -11.03 -12.27
CA SER A 393 12.46 -11.52 -12.73
C SER A 393 13.59 -10.68 -12.17
N SER A 394 14.55 -11.32 -11.50
CA SER A 394 15.78 -10.68 -11.04
C SER A 394 16.70 -10.27 -12.19
N SER A 395 16.62 -10.96 -13.33
CA SER A 395 17.50 -10.74 -14.49
C SER A 395 16.93 -9.74 -15.48
N TRP A 396 15.61 -9.55 -15.48
CA TRP A 396 14.89 -8.69 -16.41
C TRP A 396 13.86 -7.85 -15.66
N PRO A 397 14.27 -6.72 -15.06
CA PRO A 397 13.36 -5.81 -14.36
C PRO A 397 12.14 -5.45 -15.24
N GLY A 398 10.94 -5.51 -14.66
CA GLY A 398 9.68 -5.26 -15.37
C GLY A 398 9.08 -6.49 -16.08
N TYR A 399 9.73 -7.64 -16.02
CA TYR A 399 9.19 -8.93 -16.48
C TYR A 399 8.87 -9.85 -15.30
N TYR A 400 7.84 -10.68 -15.47
CA TYR A 400 7.31 -11.56 -14.44
C TYR A 400 7.13 -12.97 -14.98
N SER A 401 7.36 -13.96 -14.13
CA SER A 401 6.78 -15.28 -14.33
C SER A 401 5.33 -15.26 -13.85
N VAL A 402 4.43 -15.83 -14.66
CA VAL A 402 3.03 -16.04 -14.32
C VAL A 402 2.85 -17.52 -13.98
N THR A 403 2.68 -17.83 -12.70
CA THR A 403 2.58 -19.22 -12.22
C THR A 403 1.18 -19.49 -11.67
N PHE A 404 0.46 -20.42 -12.29
CA PHE A 404 -0.88 -20.82 -11.89
C PHE A 404 -0.87 -21.64 -10.59
N LEU A 405 -2.01 -21.74 -9.91
CA LEU A 405 -2.07 -22.41 -8.60
C LEU A 405 -1.82 -23.93 -8.64
N ASP A 406 -1.79 -24.54 -9.83
CA ASP A 406 -1.30 -25.90 -10.06
C ASP A 406 0.24 -26.00 -10.07
N GLY A 407 0.95 -24.88 -10.04
CA GLY A 407 2.40 -24.79 -9.97
C GLY A 407 3.11 -24.70 -11.32
N PHE A 408 2.38 -24.67 -12.43
CA PHE A 408 2.96 -24.49 -13.76
C PHE A 408 3.06 -23.02 -14.16
N ALA A 409 4.14 -22.68 -14.85
CA ALA A 409 4.36 -21.35 -15.42
C ALA A 409 3.73 -21.26 -16.81
N MET A 410 3.22 -20.08 -17.15
CA MET A 410 2.80 -19.75 -18.50
C MET A 410 4.02 -19.66 -19.43
N ASP A 411 4.02 -20.45 -20.49
CA ASP A 411 5.16 -20.70 -21.37
C ASP A 411 4.76 -20.63 -22.85
N ASP A 412 5.54 -19.92 -23.66
CA ASP A 412 5.41 -20.02 -25.12
C ASP A 412 5.88 -21.41 -25.57
N GLN A 413 4.98 -22.16 -26.20
CA GLN A 413 5.22 -23.57 -26.51
C GLN A 413 6.50 -23.76 -27.33
N TRP A 414 7.37 -24.65 -26.84
CA TRP A 414 8.69 -24.96 -27.39
C TRP A 414 9.67 -23.77 -27.43
N GLY A 415 9.39 -22.69 -26.69
CA GLY A 415 10.13 -21.44 -26.79
C GLY A 415 10.07 -20.81 -28.19
N ASN A 416 9.05 -21.13 -28.98
CA ASN A 416 8.89 -20.59 -30.32
C ASN A 416 8.51 -19.10 -30.24
N THR A 417 9.01 -18.30 -31.18
CA THR A 417 8.78 -16.86 -31.25
C THR A 417 7.84 -16.46 -32.40
N GLY A 418 7.26 -17.46 -33.08
CA GLY A 418 6.37 -17.25 -34.21
C GLY A 418 4.97 -16.79 -33.79
N VAL A 419 4.34 -16.01 -34.68
CA VAL A 419 2.93 -15.63 -34.56
C VAL A 419 2.03 -16.87 -34.57
N GLY A 420 1.05 -16.92 -33.66
CA GLY A 420 0.14 -18.04 -33.48
C GLY A 420 0.72 -19.20 -32.68
N THR A 421 1.93 -19.06 -32.12
CA THR A 421 2.50 -20.06 -31.21
C THR A 421 1.57 -20.24 -30.01
N PRO A 422 1.14 -21.48 -29.69
CA PRO A 422 0.33 -21.75 -28.51
C PRO A 422 1.04 -21.39 -27.21
N VAL A 423 0.28 -20.94 -26.22
CA VAL A 423 0.78 -20.78 -24.85
C VAL A 423 0.34 -21.98 -24.03
N GLN A 424 1.26 -22.54 -23.25
CA GLN A 424 1.09 -23.79 -22.52
C GLN A 424 1.53 -23.68 -21.06
N GLU A 425 1.01 -24.59 -20.24
CA GLU A 425 1.49 -24.86 -18.89
C GLU A 425 2.84 -25.59 -18.98
N TRP A 426 3.87 -25.07 -18.35
CA TRP A 426 5.17 -25.74 -18.31
C TRP A 426 5.83 -25.64 -16.95
N THR A 427 6.68 -26.61 -16.62
CA THR A 427 7.46 -26.55 -15.38
C THR A 427 8.26 -25.25 -15.34
N PRO A 428 8.19 -24.48 -14.24
CA PRO A 428 8.98 -23.27 -14.10
C PRO A 428 10.47 -23.54 -14.34
N ASN A 429 11.07 -22.84 -15.30
CA ASN A 429 12.45 -23.03 -15.74
C ASN A 429 13.21 -21.71 -15.96
N SER A 430 12.56 -20.57 -15.70
CA SER A 430 13.14 -19.22 -15.82
C SER A 430 13.64 -18.86 -17.23
N SER A 431 13.24 -19.60 -18.27
CA SER A 431 13.54 -19.25 -19.64
C SER A 431 12.82 -17.98 -20.07
N ASN A 432 13.31 -17.32 -21.11
CA ASN A 432 12.66 -16.13 -21.66
C ASN A 432 11.23 -16.41 -22.14
N ALA A 433 10.91 -17.67 -22.49
CA ALA A 433 9.58 -18.09 -22.91
C ALA A 433 8.54 -18.03 -21.78
N GLN A 434 8.99 -17.96 -20.52
CA GLN A 434 8.14 -17.88 -19.33
C GLN A 434 8.11 -16.49 -18.69
N LEU A 435 8.72 -15.49 -19.34
CA LEU A 435 8.82 -14.14 -18.82
C LEU A 435 7.90 -13.20 -19.60
N TRP A 436 6.97 -12.59 -18.87
CA TRP A 436 5.89 -11.77 -19.40
C TRP A 436 5.96 -10.37 -18.81
N GLN A 437 5.78 -9.37 -19.65
CA GLN A 437 5.68 -7.97 -19.27
C GLN A 437 4.21 -7.54 -19.30
N LEU A 438 3.75 -6.92 -18.23
CA LEU A 438 2.47 -6.21 -18.22
C LEU A 438 2.68 -4.86 -18.94
N ARG A 439 2.19 -4.76 -20.18
CA ARG A 439 2.30 -3.55 -21.00
C ARG A 439 1.00 -2.76 -20.89
N PHE A 440 1.11 -1.56 -20.33
CA PHE A 440 0.04 -0.57 -20.37
C PHE A 440 -0.22 -0.17 -21.82
N ASN A 441 -1.49 -0.06 -22.25
CA ASN A 441 -1.82 0.28 -23.63
C ASN A 441 -2.00 1.80 -23.79
N PRO A 442 -1.06 2.54 -24.41
CA PRO A 442 -1.19 3.99 -24.57
C PRO A 442 -2.22 4.37 -25.63
N GLN A 443 -2.63 3.46 -26.52
CA GLN A 443 -3.52 3.75 -27.66
C GLN A 443 -5.00 3.82 -27.27
N THR A 444 -5.40 3.13 -26.19
CA THR A 444 -6.76 3.22 -25.63
C THR A 444 -6.91 4.28 -24.56
N GLY A 445 -5.80 4.85 -24.07
CA GLY A 445 -5.81 5.86 -23.01
C GLY A 445 -6.22 5.31 -21.63
N TYR A 446 -6.03 4.01 -21.39
CA TYR A 446 -6.40 3.30 -20.17
C TYR A 446 -5.33 2.33 -19.70
#